data_AF-A0A261ASH9-F1
#
_entry.id   AF-A0A261ASH9-F1
#
_cell.length_a   1.000
_cell.length_b   1.000
_cell.length_c   1.000
_cell.angle_alpha   90.00
_cell.angle_beta   90.00
_cell.angle_gamma   90.00
#
_symmetry.space_group_name_H-M   'P 1'
#
loop_
_entity.id
_entity.type
_entity.pdbx_description
1 polymer ?
#
loop_
_entity_poly.entity_id
_entity_poly.type
_entity_poly.pdbx_seq_one_letter_code
_entity_poly.pdbx_strand_id
1 'polypeptide(L)'
;MNNLNKEEVSRYVDLDSCNYVIDVDMSSTEFEPNFRNMSDKWMVLASHPFIDVSKSSGFAGLLRAFYIPYFSEKVNKMTTYTLYRRIIIEK
;
A
#
# COMPACT_ATOMS: atom_id res chain seq x y z
N MET A 1 -12.35 6.17 15.13
CA MET A 1 -11.85 4.90 15.69
C MET A 1 -12.90 4.51 16.68
N ASN A 2 -13.72 3.53 16.34
CA ASN A 2 -14.81 3.14 17.22
C ASN A 2 -14.32 2.13 18.24
N ASN A 3 -14.96 2.10 19.42
CA ASN A 3 -14.60 1.21 20.52
C ASN A 3 -14.81 -0.29 20.21
N LEU A 4 -15.37 -0.61 19.04
CA LEU A 4 -15.68 -1.98 18.62
C LEU A 4 -14.70 -2.51 17.55
N ASN A 5 -13.71 -1.73 17.14
CA ASN A 5 -12.82 -2.04 16.00
C ASN A 5 -13.58 -2.44 14.72
N LYS A 6 -14.80 -1.94 14.54
CA LYS A 6 -15.58 -2.15 13.31
C LYS A 6 -15.08 -1.22 12.21
N GLU A 7 -15.32 -1.59 10.97
CA GLU A 7 -15.09 -0.72 9.83
C GLU A 7 -15.82 0.63 10.00
N GLU A 8 -15.16 1.72 9.61
CA GLU A 8 -15.70 3.08 9.68
C GLU A 8 -15.78 3.68 8.29
N VAL A 9 -16.81 3.28 7.54
CA VAL A 9 -17.04 3.72 6.15
C VAL A 9 -17.15 5.23 5.98
N SER A 10 -17.50 5.96 7.06
CA SER A 10 -17.53 7.43 7.08
C SER A 10 -16.16 8.10 6.92
N ARG A 11 -15.06 7.35 7.01
CA ARG A 11 -13.70 7.86 6.75
C ARG A 11 -13.30 7.79 5.28
N TYR A 12 -14.05 7.08 4.46
CA TYR A 12 -13.75 6.98 3.04
C TYR A 12 -14.10 8.29 2.35
N VAL A 13 -13.25 8.68 1.41
CA VAL A 13 -13.43 9.85 0.57
C VAL A 13 -13.35 9.42 -0.88
N ASP A 14 -13.99 10.19 -1.76
CA ASP A 14 -13.84 9.97 -3.19
C ASP A 14 -12.37 10.15 -3.57
N LEU A 15 -11.83 9.21 -4.34
CA LEU A 15 -10.46 9.28 -4.84
C LEU A 15 -10.21 10.60 -5.59
N ASP A 16 -11.24 11.15 -6.26
CA ASP A 16 -11.22 12.45 -6.94
C ASP A 16 -11.01 13.67 -6.06
N SER A 17 -11.21 13.54 -4.76
CA SER A 17 -10.85 14.58 -3.79
C SER A 17 -9.37 14.59 -3.40
N CYS A 18 -8.60 13.54 -3.73
CA CYS A 18 -7.22 13.39 -3.29
C CYS A 18 -6.20 13.99 -4.27
N ASN A 19 -5.29 14.83 -3.79
CA ASN A 19 -4.11 15.27 -4.57
C ASN A 19 -2.94 14.28 -4.49
N TYR A 20 -2.84 13.55 -3.38
CA TYR A 20 -1.81 12.56 -3.11
C TYR A 20 -2.47 11.30 -2.57
N VAL A 21 -1.89 10.15 -2.91
CA VAL A 21 -2.29 8.85 -2.38
C VAL A 21 -1.03 8.07 -2.04
N ILE A 22 -1.06 7.34 -0.93
CA ILE A 22 -0.04 6.35 -0.60
C ILE A 22 -0.71 5.00 -0.71
N ASP A 23 -0.11 4.11 -1.50
CA ASP A 23 -0.62 2.76 -1.73
C ASP A 23 0.50 1.72 -1.55
N VAL A 24 0.14 0.52 -1.10
CA VAL A 24 1.05 -0.63 -1.10
C VAL A 24 0.80 -1.39 -2.38
N ASP A 25 1.84 -1.56 -3.19
CA ASP A 25 1.69 -2.07 -4.53
C ASP A 25 1.29 -3.57 -4.53
N MET A 26 -0.02 -3.81 -4.55
CA MET A 26 -0.67 -5.12 -4.51
C MET A 26 -1.55 -5.34 -5.74
N SER A 27 -2.02 -6.57 -5.94
CA SER A 27 -2.98 -6.87 -7.00
C SER A 27 -4.30 -6.12 -6.77
N SER A 28 -4.94 -5.66 -7.84
CA SER A 28 -6.24 -4.99 -7.75
C SER A 28 -7.30 -5.90 -7.12
N THR A 29 -8.17 -5.31 -6.30
CA THR A 29 -9.34 -5.97 -5.72
C THR A 29 -10.62 -5.28 -6.20
N GLU A 30 -11.79 -5.75 -5.73
CA GLU A 30 -13.07 -5.10 -6.00
C GLU A 30 -13.13 -3.66 -5.47
N PHE A 31 -12.48 -3.40 -4.33
CA PHE A 31 -12.57 -2.12 -3.61
C PHE A 31 -11.31 -1.25 -3.74
N GLU A 32 -10.20 -1.81 -4.23
CA GLU A 32 -8.91 -1.14 -4.33
C GLU A 32 -8.31 -1.33 -5.74
N PRO A 33 -8.22 -0.27 -6.56
CA PRO A 33 -7.57 -0.35 -7.85
C PRO A 33 -6.06 -0.45 -7.68
N ASN A 34 -5.37 -1.00 -8.68
CA ASN A 34 -3.91 -0.97 -8.70
C ASN A 34 -3.43 0.35 -9.32
N PHE A 35 -2.85 1.23 -8.49
CA PHE A 35 -2.40 2.56 -8.92
C PHE A 35 -1.28 2.54 -9.97
N ARG A 36 -0.46 1.48 -10.02
CA ARG A 36 0.57 1.32 -11.07
C ARG A 36 -0.03 1.20 -12.47
N ASN A 37 -1.27 0.70 -12.58
CA ASN A 37 -1.98 0.57 -13.84
C ASN A 37 -2.70 1.87 -14.25
N MET A 38 -2.65 2.93 -13.43
CA MET A 38 -3.33 4.22 -13.63
C MET A 38 -2.33 5.35 -13.90
N SER A 39 -1.31 5.08 -14.71
CA SER A 39 -0.22 6.02 -15.01
C SER A 39 -0.66 7.27 -15.78
N ASP A 40 -1.88 7.26 -16.33
CA ASP A 40 -2.54 8.40 -16.96
C ASP A 40 -3.09 9.41 -15.93
N LYS A 41 -3.40 8.96 -14.71
CA LYS A 41 -3.99 9.78 -13.64
C LYS A 41 -3.03 10.04 -12.48
N TRP A 42 -2.07 9.15 -12.25
CA TRP A 42 -1.21 9.17 -11.08
C TRP A 42 0.27 9.07 -11.45
N MET A 43 1.06 9.99 -10.90
CA MET A 43 2.52 10.03 -11.05
C MET A 43 3.17 9.51 -9.78
N VAL A 44 4.13 8.59 -9.92
CA VAL A 44 4.97 8.12 -8.80
C VAL A 44 5.93 9.23 -8.37
N LEU A 45 5.93 9.58 -7.08
CA LEU A 45 6.88 10.51 -6.48
C LEU A 45 8.01 9.81 -5.74
N ALA A 46 7.69 8.74 -5.00
CA ALA A 46 8.65 7.97 -4.24
C ALA A 46 8.11 6.56 -3.97
N SER A 47 9.00 5.57 -3.98
CA SER A 47 8.68 4.18 -3.62
C SER A 47 9.71 3.67 -2.64
N HIS A 48 9.25 2.95 -1.61
CA HIS A 48 10.11 2.36 -0.60
C HIS A 48 9.73 0.89 -0.37
N PRO A 49 10.69 0.02 0.00
CA PRO A 49 10.40 -1.37 0.31
C PRO A 49 9.35 -1.51 1.42
N PHE A 50 8.40 -2.42 1.22
CA PHE A 50 7.37 -2.81 2.19
C PHE A 50 7.27 -4.33 2.26
N ILE A 51 6.84 -4.88 3.39
CA ILE A 51 6.65 -6.34 3.50
C ILE A 51 5.32 -6.74 2.86
N ASP A 52 5.36 -7.66 1.90
CA ASP A 52 4.17 -8.32 1.36
C ASP A 52 3.72 -9.42 2.32
N VAL A 53 2.72 -9.11 3.14
CA VAL A 53 2.20 -10.02 4.17
C VAL A 53 1.58 -11.26 3.55
N SER A 54 0.95 -11.15 2.38
CA SER A 54 0.30 -12.27 1.70
C SER A 54 1.29 -13.36 1.29
N LYS A 55 2.56 -12.98 1.05
CA LYS A 55 3.64 -13.88 0.62
C LYS A 55 4.67 -14.18 1.71
N SER A 56 4.50 -13.62 2.92
CA SER A 56 5.43 -13.75 4.05
C SER A 56 4.80 -14.53 5.21
N SER A 57 4.39 -15.77 4.94
CA SER A 57 3.68 -16.66 5.89
C SER A 57 4.60 -17.74 6.49
N GLY A 58 4.08 -18.49 7.47
CA GLY A 58 4.82 -19.58 8.14
C GLY A 58 6.03 -19.07 8.93
N PHE A 59 7.20 -19.69 8.73
CA PHE A 59 8.45 -19.31 9.39
C PHE A 59 8.84 -17.84 9.12
N ALA A 60 8.58 -17.33 7.91
CA ALA A 60 8.80 -15.92 7.57
C ALA A 60 7.91 -14.98 8.41
N GLY A 61 6.68 -15.40 8.71
CA GLY A 61 5.72 -14.62 9.49
C GLY A 61 6.17 -14.35 10.93
N LEU A 62 6.94 -15.26 11.54
CA LEU A 62 7.55 -15.04 12.85
C LEU A 62 8.60 -13.91 12.80
N LEU A 63 9.38 -13.86 11.73
CA LEU A 63 10.41 -12.84 11.51
C LEU A 63 9.85 -11.47 11.10
N ARG A 64 8.56 -11.42 10.71
CA ARG A 64 7.79 -10.17 10.55
C ARG A 64 7.34 -9.61 11.91
N ALA A 65 6.92 -10.48 12.83
CA ALA A 65 6.51 -10.07 14.18
C ALA A 65 7.72 -9.69 15.06
N PHE A 66 8.85 -10.36 14.86
CA PHE A 66 10.10 -10.13 15.57
C PHE A 66 11.23 -9.87 14.57
N TYR A 67 11.54 -8.60 14.34
CA TYR A 67 12.55 -8.20 13.36
C TYR A 67 13.97 -8.56 13.81
N ILE A 68 14.69 -9.30 12.96
CA ILE A 68 16.10 -9.64 13.11
C ILE A 68 16.85 -8.98 11.94
N PRO A 69 17.78 -8.05 12.21
CA PRO A 69 18.56 -7.37 11.17
C PRO A 69 19.20 -8.37 10.19
N TYR A 70 19.22 -8.02 8.90
CA TYR A 70 19.76 -8.81 7.78
C TYR A 70 19.06 -10.15 7.47
N PHE A 71 18.40 -10.78 8.45
CA PHE A 71 17.73 -12.07 8.27
C PHE A 71 16.25 -11.89 7.93
N SER A 72 15.52 -11.06 8.68
CA SER A 72 14.11 -10.79 8.41
C SER A 72 13.90 -10.22 7.00
N GLU A 73 14.78 -9.35 6.52
CA GLU A 73 14.67 -8.76 5.18
C GLU A 73 14.92 -9.78 4.05
N LYS A 74 15.76 -10.79 4.29
CA LYS A 74 16.02 -11.85 3.30
C LYS A 74 14.89 -12.86 3.21
N VAL A 75 14.23 -13.15 4.34
CA VAL A 75 13.21 -14.19 4.42
C VAL A 75 11.83 -13.65 4.03
N ASN A 76 11.50 -12.41 4.43
CA ASN A 76 10.23 -11.79 4.04
C ASN A 76 10.22 -11.44 2.56
N LYS A 77 9.05 -11.61 1.93
CA LYS A 77 8.83 -11.11 0.57
C LYS A 77 8.49 -9.64 0.64
N MET A 78 9.21 -8.86 -0.17
CA MET A 78 9.04 -7.42 -0.22
C MET A 78 8.19 -7.04 -1.43
N THR A 79 7.29 -6.09 -1.22
CA THR A 79 6.71 -5.23 -2.26
C THR A 79 7.21 -3.80 -2.03
N THR A 80 6.57 -2.80 -2.62
CA THR A 80 6.84 -1.39 -2.33
C THR A 80 5.56 -0.70 -1.89
N TYR A 81 5.70 0.29 -1.02
CA TYR A 81 4.66 1.29 -0.83
C TYR A 81 5.09 2.56 -1.56
N THR A 82 4.16 3.15 -2.29
CA THR A 82 4.44 4.18 -3.27
C THR A 82 3.57 5.40 -2.99
N LEU A 83 4.21 6.57 -2.96
CA LEU A 83 3.55 7.87 -2.92
C LEU A 83 3.25 8.29 -4.36
N TYR A 84 1.97 8.49 -4.65
CA TYR A 84 1.46 8.98 -5.91
C TYR A 84 0.96 10.41 -5.78
N ARG A 85 1.12 11.20 -6.84
CA ARG A 85 0.52 12.53 -7.01
C ARG A 85 -0.43 12.50 -8.21
N ARG A 86 -1.60 13.10 -8.05
CA ARG A 86 -2.57 13.25 -9.15
C ARG A 86 -1.97 14.12 -10.26
N ILE A 87 -2.11 13.67 -11.50
CA ILE A 87 -1.78 14.47 -12.69
C ILE A 87 -2.94 15.44 -12.92
N ILE A 88 -2.66 16.74 -12.79
CA ILE A 88 -3.61 17.80 -13.09
C ILE A 88 -3.20 18.38 -14.43
N ILE A 89 -4.01 18.15 -15.46
CA ILE A 89 -3.86 18.83 -16.75
C ILE A 89 -4.66 20.12 -16.63
N GLU A 90 -3.96 21.23 -16.39
CA GLU A 90 -4.57 22.56 -16.55
C GLU A 90 -4.94 22.72 -18.03
N LYS A 91 -6.23 22.99 -18.30
CA LYS A 91 -6.73 23.33 -19.63
C LYS A 91 -6.65 24.83 -19.86
#